data_AF-A0A964BPS2-F1
#
_entry.id   AF-A0A964BPS2-F1
#
_cell.length_a   1.000
_cell.length_b   1.000
_cell.length_c   1.000
_cell.angle_alpha   90.00
_cell.angle_beta   90.00
_cell.angle_gamma   90.00
#
_symmetry.space_group_name_H-M   'P 1'
#
loop_
_entity.id
_entity.type
_entity.pdbx_description
1 polymer ?
#
loop_
_entity_poly.entity_id
_entity_poly.type
_entity_poly.pdbx_seq_one_letter_code
_entity_poly.pdbx_strand_id
1 'polypeptide(L)'
;MANTQDIEALAAKIGETIYIDVAKWHLYLNDAKLHTVVAEKVYPLLEDDSLSEDGVIAILQSIPIKLGGGATQLGLDKLLPMQCKVDLVDLLEEYQKDI
;
A
#
# COMPACT_ATOMS: atom_id res chain seq x y z
N MET A 1 9.19 16.38 -8.32
CA MET A 1 10.36 15.54 -7.99
C MET A 1 10.11 15.14 -6.56
N ALA A 2 9.54 13.95 -6.37
CA ALA A 2 9.25 13.42 -5.04
C ALA A 2 10.48 13.57 -4.14
N ASN A 3 10.34 14.27 -3.02
CA ASN A 3 11.39 14.32 -2.03
C ASN A 3 11.47 12.92 -1.42
N THR A 4 12.65 12.28 -1.42
CA THR A 4 12.83 10.94 -0.85
C THR A 4 12.29 10.85 0.58
N GLN A 5 12.39 11.95 1.33
CA GLN A 5 11.85 12.09 2.68
C GLN A 5 10.32 11.96 2.75
N ASP A 6 9.58 12.44 1.74
CA ASP A 6 8.12 12.39 1.72
C ASP A 6 7.65 10.95 1.47
N ILE A 7 8.28 10.25 0.53
CA ILE A 7 8.01 8.83 0.26
C ILE A 7 8.35 7.98 1.50
N GLU A 8 9.46 8.25 2.18
CA GLU A 8 9.83 7.54 3.42
C GLU A 8 8.80 7.77 4.54
N ALA A 9 8.33 9.01 4.72
CA ALA A 9 7.31 9.33 5.71
C ALA A 9 5.97 8.65 5.39
N LEU A 10 5.57 8.64 4.11
CA LEU A 10 4.38 7.92 3.65
C LEU A 10 4.53 6.41 3.86
N ALA A 11 5.68 5.85 3.51
CA ALA A 11 5.98 4.43 3.68
C ALA A 11 5.91 4.02 5.17
N ALA A 12 6.40 4.85 6.09
CA ALA A 12 6.29 4.60 7.52
C ALA A 12 4.82 4.50 7.97
N LYS A 13 3.99 5.49 7.60
CA LYS A 13 2.54 5.49 7.92
C LYS A 13 1.82 4.27 7.35
N ILE A 14 2.09 3.92 6.09
CA ILE A 14 1.53 2.73 5.44
C ILE A 14 1.98 1.45 6.13
N GLY A 15 3.27 1.36 6.48
CA GLY A 15 3.87 0.16 7.05
C GLY A 15 3.34 -0.21 8.43
N GLU A 16 2.95 0.78 9.23
CA GLU A 16 2.42 0.59 10.59
C GLU A 16 0.89 0.34 10.60
N THR A 17 0.17 0.78 9.58
CA THR A 17 -1.30 0.71 9.53
C THR A 17 -1.78 -0.48 8.71
N ILE A 18 -1.14 -0.73 7.56
CA ILE A 18 -1.64 -1.68 6.57
C ILE A 18 -1.00 -3.05 6.80
N TYR A 19 -1.82 -4.11 6.72
CA TYR A 19 -1.36 -5.47 6.91
C TYR A 19 -1.96 -6.45 5.91
N ILE A 20 -1.21 -7.52 5.67
CA ILE A 20 -1.68 -8.73 5.01
C ILE A 20 -2.38 -9.61 6.04
N ASP A 21 -3.57 -10.10 5.71
CA ASP A 21 -4.26 -11.11 6.51
C ASP A 21 -4.19 -12.47 5.83
N VAL A 22 -3.63 -13.44 6.56
CA VAL A 22 -3.61 -14.84 6.14
C VAL A 22 -4.01 -15.66 7.34
N ALA A 23 -5.03 -16.52 7.23
CA ALA A 23 -5.42 -17.43 8.30
C ALA A 23 -5.56 -16.76 9.70
N LYS A 24 -6.04 -15.50 9.74
CA LYS A 24 -6.24 -14.66 10.93
C LYS A 24 -4.97 -14.13 11.62
N TRP A 25 -3.79 -14.31 11.05
CA TRP A 25 -2.61 -13.56 11.48
C TRP A 25 -2.40 -12.34 10.58
N HIS A 26 -1.96 -11.25 11.20
CA HIS A 26 -1.72 -9.98 10.55
C HIS A 26 -0.21 -9.81 10.37
N LEU A 27 0.22 -9.58 9.13
CA LEU A 27 1.59 -9.23 8.78
C LEU A 27 1.60 -7.81 8.22
N TYR A 28 2.06 -6.88 9.04
CA TYR A 28 2.16 -5.48 8.64
C TYR A 28 3.10 -5.31 7.45
N LEU A 29 2.80 -4.35 6.58
CA LEU A 29 3.61 -4.10 5.38
C LEU A 29 5.03 -3.64 5.73
N ASN A 30 5.25 -3.11 6.95
CA ASN A 30 6.58 -2.88 7.50
C ASN A 30 7.37 -4.20 7.61
N ASP A 31 6.82 -5.17 8.34
CA ASP A 31 7.44 -6.49 8.55
C ASP A 31 7.62 -7.26 7.23
N ALA A 32 6.66 -7.11 6.29
CA ALA A 32 6.74 -7.71 4.97
C ALA A 32 7.72 -7.00 4.02
N LYS A 33 8.25 -5.82 4.39
CA LYS A 33 9.07 -4.94 3.54
C LYS A 33 8.39 -4.54 2.23
N LEU A 34 7.06 -4.37 2.28
CA LEU A 34 6.24 -3.98 1.12
C LEU A 34 5.81 -2.51 1.18
N HIS A 35 5.87 -1.89 2.35
CA HIS A 35 5.43 -0.51 2.59
C HIS A 35 6.11 0.52 1.68
N THR A 36 7.42 0.40 1.44
CA THR A 36 8.15 1.28 0.51
C THR A 36 7.68 1.12 -0.92
N VAL A 37 7.54 -0.12 -1.40
CA VAL A 37 7.05 -0.41 -2.77
C VAL A 37 5.64 0.12 -2.99
N VAL A 38 4.78 0.00 -1.97
CA VAL A 38 3.42 0.56 -2.03
C VAL A 38 3.51 2.10 -2.10
N ALA A 39 4.24 2.74 -1.18
CA ALA A 39 4.40 4.19 -1.13
C ALA A 39 4.92 4.76 -2.46
N GLU A 40 6.00 4.19 -3.01
CA GLU A 40 6.58 4.60 -4.29
C GLU A 40 5.58 4.53 -5.45
N LYS A 41 4.72 3.50 -5.47
CA LYS A 41 3.75 3.31 -6.53
C LYS A 41 2.52 4.21 -6.41
N VAL A 42 2.08 4.52 -5.19
CA VAL A 42 0.91 5.38 -4.96
C VAL A 42 1.25 6.86 -4.97
N TYR A 43 2.49 7.24 -4.67
CA TYR A 43 2.92 8.65 -4.60
C TYR A 43 2.61 9.47 -5.87
N PRO A 44 2.77 8.94 -7.11
CA PRO A 44 2.38 9.67 -8.32
C PRO A 44 0.90 10.06 -8.36
N LEU A 45 -0.01 9.25 -7.78
CA LEU A 45 -1.43 9.61 -7.71
C LEU A 45 -1.68 10.84 -6.84
N LEU A 46 -0.83 11.05 -5.82
CA LEU A 46 -0.88 12.20 -4.93
C LEU A 46 -0.33 13.45 -5.63
N GLU A 47 0.82 13.34 -6.31
CA GLU A 47 1.42 14.45 -7.08
C GLU A 47 0.50 14.93 -8.22
N ASP A 48 -0.20 14.01 -8.89
CA ASP A 48 -1.03 14.30 -10.05
C ASP A 48 -2.48 14.72 -9.71
N ASP A 49 -2.82 14.83 -8.42
CA ASP A 49 -4.19 15.08 -7.93
C ASP A 49 -5.25 14.14 -8.54
N SER A 50 -4.87 12.86 -8.68
CA SER A 50 -5.65 11.83 -9.37
C SER A 50 -6.00 10.64 -8.46
N LEU A 51 -5.89 10.84 -7.14
CA LEU A 51 -6.21 9.84 -6.14
C LEU A 51 -7.66 9.37 -6.28
N SER A 52 -7.84 8.07 -6.40
CA SER A 52 -9.14 7.40 -6.45
C SER A 52 -9.02 5.99 -5.89
N GLU A 53 -10.10 5.46 -5.32
CA GLU A 53 -10.14 4.09 -4.81
C GLU A 53 -9.74 3.08 -5.89
N ASP A 54 -10.31 3.18 -7.09
CA ASP A 54 -9.99 2.31 -8.22
C ASP A 54 -8.50 2.39 -8.61
N GLY A 55 -7.90 3.58 -8.57
CA GLY A 55 -6.47 3.78 -8.84
C GLY A 55 -5.58 3.09 -7.81
N VAL A 56 -5.90 3.23 -6.53
CA VAL A 56 -5.18 2.56 -5.43
C VAL A 56 -5.31 1.04 -5.55
N ILE A 57 -6.51 0.53 -5.81
CA ILE A 57 -6.75 -0.90 -6.01
C ILE A 57 -5.96 -1.44 -7.21
N ALA A 58 -5.93 -0.71 -8.33
CA ALA A 58 -5.16 -1.09 -9.51
C ALA A 58 -3.65 -1.17 -9.22
N ILE A 59 -3.12 -0.23 -8.42
CA ILE A 59 -1.73 -0.27 -7.96
C ILE A 59 -1.47 -1.52 -7.10
N LEU A 60 -2.34 -1.79 -6.12
CA LEU A 60 -2.20 -2.97 -5.26
C LEU A 60 -2.26 -4.28 -6.06
N GLN A 61 -3.11 -4.36 -7.08
CA GLN A 61 -3.17 -5.51 -8.01
C GLN A 61 -1.87 -5.68 -8.79
N SER A 62 -1.19 -4.59 -9.13
CA SER A 62 0.08 -4.61 -9.87
C SER A 62 1.28 -5.11 -9.07
N ILE A 63 1.14 -5.31 -7.75
CA ILE A 63 2.22 -5.76 -6.86
C ILE A 63 2.07 -7.26 -6.61
N PRO A 64 2.85 -8.11 -7.30
CA PRO A 64 2.74 -9.56 -7.13
C PRO A 64 3.45 -10.06 -5.87
N ILE A 65 2.75 -10.85 -5.07
CA ILE A 65 3.25 -11.50 -3.86
C ILE A 65 3.29 -13.02 -4.08
N LYS A 66 4.48 -13.61 -3.89
CA LYS A 66 4.68 -15.07 -3.98
C LYS A 66 4.36 -15.73 -2.64
N LEU A 67 3.57 -16.78 -2.67
CA LEU A 67 3.17 -17.54 -1.47
C LEU A 67 3.58 -19.01 -1.59
N GLY A 68 3.73 -19.68 -0.44
CA GLY A 68 4.02 -21.12 -0.38
C GLY A 68 5.33 -21.52 -1.07
N GLY A 69 6.37 -20.69 -0.97
CA GLY A 69 7.64 -20.91 -1.68
C GLY A 69 7.58 -20.64 -3.20
N GLY A 70 6.56 -19.91 -3.67
CA GLY A 70 6.36 -19.60 -5.09
C GLY A 70 5.41 -20.55 -5.81
N ALA A 71 4.74 -21.45 -5.10
CA ALA A 71 3.71 -22.32 -5.66
C ALA A 71 2.50 -21.54 -6.20
N THR A 72 2.24 -20.35 -5.66
CA THR A 72 1.21 -19.43 -6.15
C THR A 72 1.67 -17.97 -6.04
N GLN A 73 1.07 -17.10 -6.85
CA GLN A 73 1.32 -15.67 -6.88
C GLN A 73 -0.02 -14.94 -6.95
N LEU A 74 -0.21 -13.97 -6.06
CA LEU A 74 -1.43 -13.15 -5.99
C LEU A 74 -1.05 -11.67 -6.00
N GLY A 75 -1.94 -10.81 -6.48
CA GLY A 75 -1.82 -9.37 -6.26
C GLY A 75 -1.93 -9.05 -4.77
N LEU A 76 -1.24 -7.99 -4.32
CA LEU A 76 -1.32 -7.53 -2.93
C LEU A 76 -2.77 -7.24 -2.53
N ASP A 77 -3.59 -6.75 -3.45
CA ASP A 77 -5.03 -6.52 -3.24
C ASP A 77 -5.81 -7.75 -2.73
N LYS A 78 -5.36 -8.98 -3.05
CA LYS A 78 -6.01 -10.22 -2.60
C LYS A 78 -5.62 -10.62 -1.19
N LEU A 79 -4.60 -10.00 -0.63
CA LEU A 79 -4.02 -10.33 0.68
C LEU A 79 -4.37 -9.30 1.76
N LEU A 80 -4.87 -8.13 1.36
CA LEU A 80 -5.34 -7.09 2.27
C LEU A 80 -6.84 -7.29 2.57
N PRO A 81 -7.23 -7.26 3.86
CA PRO A 81 -8.63 -7.09 4.25
C PRO A 81 -9.26 -5.86 3.59
N MET A 82 -10.59 -5.88 3.45
CA MET A 82 -11.32 -4.71 2.92
C MET A 82 -11.08 -3.46 3.77
N GLN A 83 -11.03 -3.60 5.10
CA GLN A 83 -10.77 -2.48 5.99
C GLN A 83 -9.41 -1.82 5.69
N CYS A 84 -8.34 -2.61 5.52
CA CYS A 84 -7.03 -2.06 5.16
C CYS A 84 -7.00 -1.32 3.83
N LYS A 85 -7.87 -1.66 2.88
CA LYS A 85 -7.97 -0.92 1.61
C LYS A 85 -8.60 0.44 1.81
N VAL A 86 -9.67 0.50 2.61
CA VAL A 86 -10.32 1.75 3.01
C VAL A 86 -9.34 2.61 3.81
N ASP A 87 -8.70 2.04 4.83
CA ASP A 87 -7.71 2.75 5.66
C ASP A 87 -6.55 3.30 4.83
N LEU A 88 -6.11 2.58 3.79
CA LEU A 88 -5.07 3.06 2.88
C LEU A 88 -5.55 4.26 2.05
N VAL A 89 -6.78 4.23 1.52
CA VAL A 89 -7.35 5.35 0.77
C VAL A 89 -7.50 6.57 1.68
N ASP A 90 -8.07 6.41 2.87
CA ASP A 90 -8.24 7.49 3.85
C ASP A 90 -6.87 8.10 4.24
N LEU A 91 -5.88 7.26 4.52
CA LEU A 91 -4.51 7.70 4.82
C LEU A 91 -3.90 8.51 3.67
N LEU A 92 -4.12 8.08 2.43
CA LEU A 92 -3.62 8.78 1.24
C LEU A 92 -4.34 10.12 1.02
N GLU A 93 -5.65 10.18 1.24
CA GLU A 93 -6.43 11.43 1.16
C GLU A 93 -6.03 12.43 2.25
N GLU A 94 -5.78 11.95 3.47
CA GLU A 94 -5.26 12.80 4.55
C GLU A 94 -3.86 13.32 4.20
N TYR A 95 -2.98 12.43 3.73
CA TYR A 95 -1.62 12.81 3.35
C TYR A 95 -1.61 13.82 2.21
N GLN A 96 -2.49 13.69 1.22
CA GLN A 96 -2.59 14.64 0.09
C GLN A 96 -2.97 16.06 0.53
N LYS A 97 -3.77 16.21 1.59
CA LYS A 97 -4.15 17.53 2.14
C LYS A 97 -3.00 18.25 2.83
N ASP A 98 -1.99 17.49 3.26
CA ASP A 98 -0.81 18.00 3.99
C ASP A 98 0.39 18.30 3.07
N ILE A 99 0.32 17.94 1.77
CA ILE A 99 1.31 18.25 0.73
C ILE A 99 1.04 19.65 0.14
#